data_AF-A0A3B0Y2J2-F1
#
_entry.id   AF-A0A3B0Y2J2-F1
#
_cell.length_a   1.000
_cell.length_b   1.000
_cell.length_c   1.000
_cell.angle_alpha   90.00
_cell.angle_beta   90.00
_cell.angle_gamma   90.00
#
_symmetry.space_group_name_H-M   'P 1'
#
loop_
_entity.id
_entity.type
_entity.pdbx_description
1 polymer ?
#
loop_
_entity_poly.entity_id
_entity_poly.type
_entity_poly.pdbx_seq_one_letter_code
_entity_poly.pdbx_strand_id
1 'polypeptide(L)' 'PCLIIDQENWRLNTGMGLSSVAPTILQLMGLQQPPEMLGSSVLLEPRSG' A
#
# COMPACT_ATOMS: atom_id res chain seq x y z
N PRO A 1 7.35 9.57 8.53
CA PRO A 1 6.32 10.19 7.65
C PRO A 1 6.22 9.35 6.37
N CYS A 2 5.02 9.17 5.80
CA CYS A 2 4.79 8.42 4.56
C CYS A 2 3.83 9.21 3.67
N LEU A 3 4.18 9.40 2.38
CA LEU A 3 3.37 10.06 1.36
C LEU A 3 3.31 9.15 0.14
N ILE A 4 2.11 8.92 -0.38
CA ILE A 4 1.88 8.20 -1.64
C ILE A 4 1.37 9.21 -2.66
N ILE A 5 2.06 9.27 -3.80
CA ILE A 5 1.68 10.11 -4.93
C ILE A 5 1.28 9.17 -6.05
N ASP A 6 -0.01 9.20 -6.39
CA ASP A 6 -0.61 8.37 -7.43
C ASP A 6 -1.75 9.16 -8.09
N GLN A 7 -2.26 8.67 -9.23
CA GLN A 7 -3.43 9.25 -9.89
C GLN A 7 -4.70 9.09 -9.03
N GLU A 8 -4.78 7.99 -8.30
CA GLU A 8 -5.87 7.72 -7.37
C GLU A 8 -5.58 8.31 -5.98
N ASN A 9 -6.61 8.89 -5.36
CA ASN A 9 -6.51 9.33 -3.98
C ASN A 9 -6.81 8.15 -3.05
N TRP A 10 -5.83 7.63 -2.33
CA TRP A 10 -6.00 6.42 -1.53
C TRP A 10 -6.37 6.71 -0.07
N ARG A 11 -7.27 5.89 0.49
CA ARG A 11 -7.39 5.76 1.94
C ARG A 11 -6.24 4.89 2.46
N LEU A 12 -5.47 5.42 3.40
CA LEU A 12 -4.30 4.74 3.96
C LEU A 12 -4.59 4.12 5.32
N ASN A 13 -4.04 2.92 5.56
CA ASN A 13 -4.01 2.30 6.88
C ASN A 13 -3.01 3.03 7.80
N THR A 14 -3.31 3.12 9.08
CA THR A 14 -2.47 3.79 10.10
C THR A 14 -1.80 2.77 11.02
N GLY A 15 -0.67 3.15 11.63
CA GLY A 15 0.07 2.26 12.56
C GLY A 15 0.93 1.18 11.90
N MET A 16 1.11 1.22 10.58
CA MET A 16 1.94 0.27 9.85
C MET A 16 3.45 0.56 9.98
N GLY A 17 4.27 -0.50 9.93
CA GLY A 17 5.74 -0.42 9.96
C GLY A 17 6.37 -0.42 8.56
N LEU A 18 7.71 -0.34 8.51
CA LEU A 18 8.48 -0.33 7.25
C LEU A 18 8.27 -1.59 6.38
N SER A 19 7.86 -2.71 6.98
CA SER A 19 7.51 -3.94 6.27
C SER A 19 6.34 -3.78 5.28
N SER A 20 5.55 -2.71 5.40
CA SER A 20 4.43 -2.40 4.49
C SER A 20 4.86 -1.77 3.16
N VAL A 21 6.10 -1.27 3.06
CA VAL A 21 6.55 -0.50 1.87
C VAL A 21 6.60 -1.38 0.62
N ALA A 22 7.24 -2.55 0.68
CA ALA A 22 7.36 -3.44 -0.47
C ALA A 22 5.98 -3.98 -0.94
N PRO A 23 5.09 -4.49 -0.06
CA PRO A 23 3.72 -4.83 -0.42
C PRO A 23 2.96 -3.67 -1.10
N THR A 24 3.11 -2.46 -0.59
CA THR A 24 2.46 -1.25 -1.13
C THR A 24 2.91 -0.97 -2.56
N ILE A 25 4.22 -1.07 -2.83
CA ILE A 25 4.77 -0.86 -4.18
C ILE A 25 4.24 -1.93 -5.14
N LEU A 26 4.20 -3.22 -4.74
CA LEU A 26 3.66 -4.28 -5.58
C LEU A 26 2.19 -4.01 -5.96
N GLN A 27 1.38 -3.57 -5.00
CA GLN A 27 -0.02 -3.24 -5.26
C GLN A 27 -0.16 -2.05 -6.23
N LEU A 28 0.64 -0.99 -6.09
CA LEU A 28 0.66 0.14 -7.04
C LEU A 28 1.07 -0.30 -8.45
N MET A 29 1.95 -1.28 -8.55
CA MET A 29 2.38 -1.86 -9.83
C MET A 29 1.36 -2.87 -10.41
N GLY A 30 0.30 -3.22 -9.67
CA GLY A 30 -0.65 -4.27 -10.08
C GLY A 30 -0.06 -5.69 -10.02
N LEU A 31 0.99 -5.91 -9.23
CA LEU A 31 1.66 -7.20 -9.07
C LEU A 31 1.13 -7.96 -7.86
N GLN A 32 1.13 -9.29 -7.94
CA GLN A 32 0.77 -10.16 -6.82
C GLN A 32 1.87 -10.16 -5.75
N GLN A 33 1.48 -10.13 -4.49
CA GLN A 33 2.39 -10.28 -3.36
C GLN A 33 2.76 -11.76 -3.15
N PRO A 34 4.06 -12.10 -3.04
CA PRO A 34 4.47 -13.48 -2.75
C PRO A 34 4.15 -13.88 -1.30
N PRO A 35 3.88 -15.16 -1.03
CA PRO A 35 3.44 -15.64 0.29
C PRO A 35 4.50 -15.48 1.40
N GLU A 36 5.79 -15.42 1.04
CA GLU A 36 6.89 -15.20 1.99
C GLU A 36 6.95 -13.77 2.52
N MET A 37 6.31 -12.82 1.82
CA MET A 37 6.23 -11.43 2.24
C MET A 37 5.12 -11.27 3.27
N LEU A 38 5.47 -11.17 4.55
CA LEU A 38 4.50 -11.13 5.66
C LEU A 38 3.94 -9.73 5.96
N GLY A 39 4.49 -8.68 5.33
CA GLY A 39 3.96 -7.33 5.44
C GLY A 39 2.63 -7.17 4.70
N SER A 40 1.91 -6.09 4.95
CA SER A 40 0.70 -5.75 4.20
C SER A 40 0.80 -4.34 3.65
N SER A 41 0.19 -4.11 2.50
CA SER A 41 0.10 -2.78 1.90
C SER A 41 -0.60 -1.79 2.83
N VAL A 42 -0.20 -0.52 2.76
CA VAL A 42 -0.92 0.55 3.46
C VAL A 42 -2.13 1.04 2.68
N LEU A 43 -2.28 0.65 1.41
CA LEU A 43 -3.42 1.02 0.58
C LEU A 43 -4.65 0.19 0.97
N LEU A 44 -5.73 0.87 1.33
CA LEU A 44 -7.02 0.23 1.57
C LEU A 44 -7.86 0.25 0.30
N GLU A 45 -8.54 1.35 0.06
CA GLU A 45 -9.45 1.54 -1.07
C GLU A 45 -9.23 2.95 -1.66
N PRO A 46 -9.49 3.16 -2.95
CA PRO A 46 -9.59 4.50 -3.49
C PRO A 46 -10.64 5.28 -2.71
N ARG A 47 -10.29 6.50 -2.31
CA ARG A 47 -11.20 7.42 -1.63
C ARG A 47 -12.18 7.94 -2.66
N SER A 48 -13.38 7.34 -2.68
CA SER A 48 -14.51 7.87 -3.41
C SER A 48 -14.81 9.30 -2.94
N GLY A 49 -14.93 10.23 -3.89
CA GLY A 49 -15.56 11.53 -3.67
C GLY A 49 -17.07 11.39 -3.56
#